data_AF-A0A4S3JK83-F1
#
_entry.id   AF-A0A4S3JK83-F1
#
_cell.length_a   1.000
_cell.length_b   1.000
_cell.length_c   1.000
_cell.angle_alpha   90.00
_cell.angle_beta   90.00
_cell.angle_gamma   90.00
#
_symmetry.space_group_name_H-M   'P 1'
#
loop_
_entity.id
_entity.type
_entity.pdbx_description
1 polymer ?
#
loop_
_entity_poly.entity_id
_entity_poly.type
_entity_poly.pdbx_seq_one_letter_code
_entity_poly.pdbx_strand_id
1 'polypeptide(L)'
;MTDVDAESIHVYRRLVDDLLAKADQVKPDKQIEPPLTETHLGESIWLVQGKDEQVTKRFSQQTQFAAVEIAFREKFYSLLWLGTT
;
A
#
# COMPACT_ATOMS: atom_id res chain seq x y z
N MET A 1 -12.06 18.42 9.99
CA MET A 1 -11.68 17.17 9.30
C MET A 1 -10.32 16.78 9.82
N THR A 2 -10.19 15.54 10.29
CA THR A 2 -8.97 15.02 10.92
C THR A 2 -7.78 15.24 10.01
N ASP A 3 -6.77 15.91 10.54
CA ASP A 3 -5.45 16.09 9.95
C ASP A 3 -4.80 14.71 9.84
N VAL A 4 -5.14 13.96 8.77
CA VAL A 4 -4.44 12.74 8.45
C VAL A 4 -3.06 13.18 7.98
N ASP A 5 -2.07 12.93 8.82
CA ASP A 5 -0.73 13.44 8.60
C ASP A 5 -0.17 12.89 7.27
N ALA A 6 0.24 13.81 6.39
CA ALA A 6 0.82 13.50 5.09
C ALA A 6 2.01 12.53 5.20
N GLU A 7 2.78 12.57 6.30
CA GLU A 7 3.90 11.67 6.55
C GLU A 7 3.44 10.20 6.64
N SER A 8 2.32 9.95 7.32
CA SER A 8 1.75 8.59 7.42
C SER A 8 1.21 8.08 6.08
N ILE A 9 0.59 8.96 5.28
CA ILE A 9 0.12 8.63 3.92
C ILE A 9 1.31 8.26 3.03
N HIS A 10 2.42 9.01 3.10
CA HIS A 10 3.62 8.73 2.33
C HIS A 10 4.26 7.37 2.67
N VAL A 11 4.21 6.96 3.93
CA VAL A 11 4.64 5.61 4.34
C VAL A 11 3.78 4.55 3.67
N TYR A 12 2.46 4.64 3.79
CA TYR A 12 1.56 3.63 3.21
C TYR A 12 1.55 3.65 1.68
N ARG A 13 1.80 4.80 1.03
CA ARG A 13 1.95 4.86 -0.42
C ARG A 13 3.14 4.02 -0.90
N ARG A 14 4.29 4.12 -0.21
CA ARG A 14 5.46 3.29 -0.51
C ARG A 14 5.16 1.81 -0.31
N LEU A 15 4.48 1.45 0.79
CA LEU A 15 4.08 0.07 1.03
C LEU A 15 3.20 -0.49 -0.09
N VAL A 16 2.20 0.28 -0.55
CA VAL A 16 1.33 -0.11 -1.67
C VAL A 16 2.12 -0.26 -2.97
N ASP A 17 3.07 0.64 -3.25
CA ASP A 17 3.92 0.53 -4.43
C ASP A 17 4.81 -0.73 -4.39
N ASP A 18 5.41 -1.04 -3.24
CA ASP A 18 6.23 -2.24 -3.04
C ASP A 18 5.40 -3.52 -3.19
N LEU A 19 4.18 -3.55 -2.64
CA LEU A 19 3.23 -4.66 -2.79
C LEU A 19 2.89 -4.91 -4.26
N LEU A 20 2.59 -3.85 -5.02
CA LEU A 20 2.26 -3.96 -6.44
C LEU A 20 3.47 -4.38 -7.28
N ALA A 21 4.67 -3.85 -6.97
CA ALA A 21 5.90 -4.27 -7.62
C ALA A 21 6.21 -5.75 -7.37
N LYS A 22 5.98 -6.23 -6.13
CA LYS A 22 6.15 -7.64 -5.79
C LYS A 22 5.10 -8.52 -6.50
N ALA A 23 3.86 -8.07 -6.58
CA ALA A 23 2.81 -8.78 -7.31
C ALA A 23 3.16 -8.94 -8.80
N ASP A 24 3.68 -7.88 -9.44
CA ASP A 24 4.12 -7.92 -10.85
C ASP A 24 5.29 -8.90 -11.07
N GLN A 25 6.20 -9.02 -10.09
CA GLN A 25 7.29 -10.00 -10.14
C GLN A 25 6.81 -11.45 -9.97
N VAL A 26 5.86 -11.69 -9.06
CA VAL A 26 5.44 -13.05 -8.70
C VAL A 26 4.37 -13.60 -9.66
N LYS A 27 3.55 -12.73 -10.25
CA LYS A 27 2.49 -13.10 -11.20
C LYS A 27 2.47 -12.13 -12.40
N PRO A 28 3.51 -12.18 -13.26
CA PRO A 28 3.67 -11.23 -14.37
C PRO A 28 2.60 -11.36 -15.45
N ASP A 29 1.93 -12.51 -15.53
CA ASP A 29 0.82 -12.78 -16.44
C ASP A 29 -0.50 -12.09 -16.00
N LYS A 30 -0.54 -11.52 -14.78
CA LYS A 30 -1.64 -10.71 -14.24
C LYS A 30 -3.00 -11.39 -14.27
N GLN A 31 -3.02 -12.73 -14.31
CA GLN A 31 -4.26 -13.47 -14.21
C GLN A 31 -4.91 -13.19 -12.86
N ILE A 32 -6.24 -13.11 -12.84
CA ILE A 32 -6.98 -12.89 -11.60
C ILE A 32 -6.90 -14.14 -10.72
N GLU A 33 -6.87 -15.32 -11.34
CA GLU A 33 -6.84 -16.61 -10.67
C GLU A 33 -5.50 -17.35 -10.88
N PRO A 34 -5.02 -18.12 -9.88
CA PRO A 34 -5.41 -17.99 -8.47
C PRO A 34 -4.97 -16.63 -7.89
N PRO A 35 -5.67 -16.10 -6.88
CA PRO A 35 -5.26 -14.87 -6.22
C PRO A 35 -3.90 -15.04 -5.55
N LEU A 36 -3.15 -13.94 -5.48
CA LEU A 36 -1.93 -13.88 -4.69
C LEU A 36 -2.28 -14.01 -3.21
N THR A 37 -1.46 -14.77 -2.49
CA THR A 37 -1.59 -14.97 -1.04
C THR A 37 -0.31 -14.52 -0.34
N GLU A 38 -0.34 -14.48 1.00
CA GLU A 38 0.82 -14.12 1.82
C GLU A 38 2.04 -15.01 1.52
N THR A 39 1.84 -16.29 1.19
CA THR A 39 2.92 -17.21 0.79
C THR A 39 3.66 -16.75 -0.48
N HIS A 40 2.94 -16.11 -1.40
CA HIS A 40 3.49 -15.63 -2.66
C HIS A 40 4.25 -14.30 -2.47
N LEU A 41 3.71 -13.43 -1.62
CA LEU A 41 4.21 -12.06 -1.44
C LEU A 41 5.28 -11.95 -0.33
N GLY A 42 5.27 -12.90 0.61
CA GLY A 42 6.09 -12.94 1.82
C GLY A 42 5.39 -12.28 3.00
N GLU A 43 5.40 -12.91 4.18
CA GLU A 43 4.65 -12.44 5.37
C GLU A 43 5.04 -11.02 5.81
N SER A 44 6.30 -10.64 5.59
CA SER A 44 6.85 -9.35 6.00
C SER A 44 6.45 -8.17 5.10
N ILE A 45 5.97 -8.41 3.88
CA ILE A 45 5.65 -7.35 2.90
C ILE A 45 4.40 -6.55 3.29
N TRP A 46 3.59 -7.09 4.20
CA TRP A 46 2.39 -6.44 4.73
C TRP A 46 2.69 -5.47 5.87
N LEU A 47 3.92 -5.51 6.40
CA LEU A 47 4.32 -4.75 7.57
C LEU A 47 5.06 -3.50 7.15
N VAL A 48 4.71 -2.37 7.76
CA VAL A 48 5.56 -1.19 7.78
C VAL A 48 6.75 -1.49 8.69
N GLN A 49 7.98 -1.34 8.19
CA GLN A 49 9.20 -1.71 8.92
C GLN A 49 10.16 -0.53 9.12
N GLY A 50 11.08 -0.69 10.07
CA GLY A 50 12.21 0.22 10.25
C GLY A 50 11.78 1.64 10.62
N LYS A 51 12.32 2.64 9.91
CA LYS A 51 12.04 4.05 10.18
C LYS A 51 10.56 4.40 10.00
N ASP A 52 9.91 3.74 9.06
CA ASP A 52 8.50 4.01 8.71
C ASP A 52 7.55 3.48 9.79
N GLU A 53 7.93 2.39 10.47
CA GLU A 53 7.18 1.85 11.61
C GLU A 53 7.15 2.86 12.77
N GLN A 54 8.26 3.56 12.98
CA GLN A 54 8.36 4.60 14.01
C GLN A 54 7.52 5.83 13.67
N VAL A 55 7.29 6.10 12.39
CA VAL A 55 6.40 7.17 11.93
C VAL A 55 4.96 6.78 12.20
N THR A 56 4.51 5.60 11.76
CA THR A 56 3.12 5.16 11.93
C THR A 56 2.73 5.00 13.40
N LYS A 57 3.64 4.51 14.26
CA LYS A 57 3.42 4.37 15.71
C LYS A 57 3.14 5.68 16.46
N ARG A 58 3.48 6.84 15.88
CA ARG A 58 3.15 8.16 16.48
C ARG A 58 1.67 8.51 16.34
N PHE A 59 0.96 7.85 15.43
CA PHE A 59 -0.42 8.16 15.11
C PHE A 59 -1.39 7.14 15.72
N SER A 60 -2.61 7.61 15.99
CA SER A 60 -3.69 6.73 16.44
C SER A 60 -4.00 5.66 15.39
N GLN A 61 -4.55 4.52 15.82
CA GLN A 61 -4.97 3.47 14.91
C GLN A 61 -5.98 3.96 13.85
N GLN A 62 -6.89 4.87 14.23
CA GLN A 62 -7.85 5.47 13.30
C GLN A 62 -7.15 6.32 12.22
N THR A 63 -6.15 7.11 12.62
CA THR A 63 -5.33 7.90 11.68
C THR A 63 -4.55 6.99 10.73
N GLN A 64 -3.97 5.90 11.25
CA GLN A 64 -3.27 4.91 10.43
C GLN A 64 -4.19 4.26 9.41
N PHE A 65 -5.39 3.82 9.81
CA PHE A 65 -6.37 3.26 8.87
C PHE A 65 -6.79 4.26 7.80
N ALA A 66 -7.06 5.52 8.17
CA ALA A 66 -7.38 6.57 7.20
C ALA A 66 -6.23 6.81 6.22
N ALA A 67 -4.99 6.79 6.70
CA ALA A 67 -3.81 6.97 5.85
C ALA A 67 -3.61 5.81 4.86
N VAL A 68 -3.83 4.56 5.29
CA VAL A 68 -3.83 3.38 4.41
C VAL A 68 -4.90 3.51 3.32
N GLU A 69 -6.13 3.86 3.71
CA GLU A 69 -7.23 4.01 2.77
C GLU A 69 -6.96 5.10 1.73
N ILE A 70 -6.43 6.25 2.15
CA ILE A 70 -6.06 7.34 1.25
C ILE A 70 -4.97 6.89 0.29
N ALA A 71 -3.87 6.31 0.78
CA ALA A 71 -2.77 5.85 -0.05
C ALA A 71 -3.23 4.82 -1.10
N PHE A 72 -4.11 3.90 -0.71
CA PHE A 72 -4.70 2.92 -1.62
C PHE A 72 -5.58 3.59 -2.68
N ARG A 73 -6.51 4.47 -2.28
CA ARG A 73 -7.41 5.17 -3.21
C ARG A 73 -6.63 5.99 -4.23
N GLU A 74 -5.62 6.73 -3.79
CA GLU A 74 -4.76 7.51 -4.70
C GLU A 74 -4.08 6.62 -5.73
N LYS A 75 -3.50 5.49 -5.30
CA LYS A 75 -2.88 4.55 -6.24
C LYS A 75 -3.90 3.97 -7.21
N PHE A 76 -5.04 3.53 -6.69
CA PHE A 76 -6.13 2.97 -7.50
C PHE A 76 -6.60 3.97 -8.57
N TYR A 77 -6.86 5.22 -8.19
CA TYR A 77 -7.26 6.27 -9.14
C TYR A 77 -6.15 6.60 -10.14
N SER A 78 -4.88 6.57 -9.75
CA SER A 78 -3.77 6.76 -10.68
C SER A 78 -3.72 5.68 -11.77
N LEU A 79 -4.03 4.42 -11.41
CA LEU A 79 -4.05 3.29 -12.34
C LEU A 79 -5.24 3.36 -13.30
N LEU A 80 -6.42 3.77 -12.81
CA LEU A 80 -7.59 3.98 -13.68
C LEU A 80 -7.36 5.11 -14.68
N TRP A 81 -6.68 6.17 -14.26
CA TRP A 81 -6.42 7.32 -15.12
C TRP A 81 -5.43 6.98 -16.26
N LEU A 82 -4.39 6.20 -15.97
CA LEU A 82 -3.41 5.72 -16.94
C LEU A 82 -3.98 4.76 -18.01
N GLY A 83 -5.24 4.32 -17.88
CA GLY A 83 -5.92 3.45 -18.85
C GLY A 83 -6.67 4.17 -19.98
N THR A 84 -6.48 5.49 -20.17
CA THR A 84 -7.25 6.32 -21.13
C THR A 84 -6.46 6.95 -22.28
N THR A 85 -5.23 6.50 -22.54
CA THR A 85 -4.39 6.92 -23.67
C THR A 85 -3.72 5.72 -24.32
#